data_AF-A0A7W7S3V2-F1
#
_entry.id   AF-A0A7W7S3V2-F1
#
_cell.length_a   1.000
_cell.length_b   1.000
_cell.length_c   1.000
_cell.angle_alpha   90.00
_cell.angle_beta   90.00
_cell.angle_gamma   90.00
#
_symmetry.space_group_name_H-M   'P 1'
#
loop_
_entity.id
_entity.type
_entity.pdbx_description
1 polymer ?
#
loop_
_entity_poly.entity_id
_entity_poly.type
_entity_poly.pdbx_seq_one_letter_code
_entity_poly.pdbx_strand_id
1 'polypeptide(L)'
;MMVGDGINDAPALAAADVGVAMGARGSAAAGQAADVVLTTDRLDRLADAMDAARRSRRIAVQSAATGMALSLVAMTVAAAGALPPVAGALLQEVIGVAMIANALRALRLARGTRAAVDLATESLLRRFEMEHSLLRPPLELIRETADELGAAPSATSMERLREVHEFLTERLLPHERAEERRLYPAMGQALGGPEVTMTMSRAHGEIERLVRRLGGHLALAEADGPRPEQLDALRSACCPGPTLRPGGGGLLLPGRRLAGMTAPGHGDESKHKSSA
;
A
#
# COMPACT_ATOMS: atom_id res chain seq x y z
N MET A 1 -10.00 -0.64 4.36
CA MET A 1 -9.29 -1.01 3.11
C MET A 1 -7.93 -1.56 3.48
N MET A 2 -7.59 -2.74 2.97
CA MET A 2 -6.29 -3.42 3.14
C MET A 2 -5.64 -3.56 1.76
N VAL A 3 -4.32 -3.37 1.67
CA VAL A 3 -3.54 -3.54 0.43
C VAL A 3 -2.45 -4.57 0.69
N GLY A 4 -2.28 -5.55 -0.19
CA GLY A 4 -1.28 -6.61 -0.04
C GLY A 4 -0.86 -7.20 -1.39
N ASP A 5 0.19 -8.02 -1.37
CA ASP A 5 0.74 -8.68 -2.55
C ASP A 5 0.92 -10.21 -2.33
N GLY A 6 0.88 -10.71 -1.10
CA GLY A 6 1.26 -12.08 -0.77
C GLY A 6 0.13 -13.04 -0.38
N ILE A 7 0.45 -14.34 -0.34
CA ILE A 7 -0.41 -15.40 0.22
C ILE A 7 -0.74 -15.11 1.69
N ASN A 8 0.23 -14.55 2.42
CA ASN A 8 0.11 -14.23 3.84
C ASN A 8 -0.90 -13.09 4.10
N ASP A 9 -1.13 -12.23 3.12
CA ASP A 9 -2.07 -11.12 3.23
C ASP A 9 -3.49 -11.55 2.86
N ALA A 10 -3.68 -12.71 2.22
CA ALA A 10 -4.98 -13.17 1.74
C ALA A 10 -6.06 -13.23 2.85
N PRO A 11 -5.79 -13.71 4.08
CA PRO A 11 -6.78 -13.66 5.16
C PRO A 11 -7.14 -12.23 5.58
N ALA A 12 -6.16 -11.31 5.58
CA ALA A 12 -6.38 -9.91 5.92
C ALA A 12 -7.11 -9.15 4.81
N LEU A 13 -6.86 -9.48 3.54
CA LEU A 13 -7.58 -8.97 2.38
C LEU A 13 -9.05 -9.40 2.40
N ALA A 14 -9.32 -10.67 2.67
CA ALA A 14 -10.67 -11.22 2.75
C ALA A 14 -11.47 -10.69 3.96
N ALA A 15 -10.78 -10.32 5.05
CA ALA A 15 -11.42 -9.77 6.25
C ALA A 15 -11.63 -8.25 6.19
N ALA A 16 -11.02 -7.55 5.23
CA ALA A 16 -11.15 -6.10 5.11
C ALA A 16 -12.46 -5.70 4.42
N ASP A 17 -12.97 -4.51 4.72
CA ASP A 17 -14.15 -3.96 4.00
C ASP A 17 -13.90 -3.80 2.49
N VAL A 18 -12.62 -3.62 2.12
CA VAL A 18 -12.13 -3.56 0.74
C VAL A 18 -10.71 -4.12 0.74
N GLY A 19 -10.51 -5.30 0.17
CA GLY A 19 -9.21 -5.90 -0.08
C GLY A 19 -8.67 -5.50 -1.45
N VAL A 20 -7.42 -5.02 -1.51
CA VAL A 20 -6.74 -4.64 -2.75
C VAL A 20 -5.47 -5.48 -2.92
N ALA A 21 -5.40 -6.27 -3.99
CA ALA A 21 -4.20 -7.02 -4.36
C ALA A 21 -3.38 -6.28 -5.42
N MET A 22 -2.05 -6.28 -5.28
CA MET A 22 -1.12 -5.80 -6.33
C MET A 22 -0.77 -6.92 -7.31
N GLY A 23 -0.71 -6.60 -8.59
CA GLY A 23 -0.62 -7.58 -9.66
C GLY A 23 0.42 -7.21 -10.71
N ALA A 24 1.68 -7.54 -10.45
CA ALA A 24 2.59 -8.18 -11.40
C ALA A 24 3.44 -9.28 -10.72
N ARG A 25 3.62 -9.21 -9.39
CA ARG A 25 4.27 -10.24 -8.57
C ARG A 25 3.37 -10.86 -7.49
N GLY A 26 2.13 -10.39 -7.35
CA GLY A 26 1.25 -10.86 -6.31
C GLY A 26 0.77 -12.30 -6.49
N SER A 27 0.59 -13.03 -5.40
CA SER A 27 0.18 -14.44 -5.46
C SER A 27 -1.24 -14.60 -6.01
N ALA A 28 -1.51 -15.68 -6.76
CA ALA A 28 -2.87 -16.00 -7.22
C ALA A 28 -3.88 -16.06 -6.06
N ALA A 29 -3.44 -16.46 -4.87
CA ALA A 29 -4.25 -16.48 -3.66
C ALA A 29 -4.67 -15.07 -3.20
N ALA A 30 -3.76 -14.08 -3.27
CA ALA A 30 -4.07 -12.69 -2.94
C ALA A 30 -5.09 -12.10 -3.92
N GLY A 31 -4.95 -12.39 -5.21
CA GLY A 31 -5.89 -11.96 -6.24
C GLY A 31 -7.29 -12.57 -6.09
N GLN A 32 -7.40 -13.81 -5.60
CA GLN A 32 -8.69 -14.46 -5.34
C GLN A 32 -9.36 -13.97 -4.05
N ALA A 33 -8.59 -13.49 -3.08
CA ALA A 33 -9.09 -13.00 -1.80
C ALA A 33 -9.47 -11.51 -1.81
N ALA A 34 -9.02 -10.75 -2.82
CA ALA A 34 -9.22 -9.30 -2.91
C ALA A 34 -10.44 -8.92 -3.75
N ASP A 35 -11.08 -7.80 -3.41
CA ASP A 35 -12.17 -7.18 -4.19
C ASP A 35 -11.67 -6.44 -5.42
N VAL A 36 -10.44 -5.91 -5.34
CA VAL A 36 -9.80 -5.13 -6.40
C VAL A 36 -8.40 -5.68 -6.66
N VAL A 37 -8.08 -5.93 -7.92
CA VAL A 37 -6.74 -6.35 -8.35
C VAL A 37 -6.14 -5.28 -9.24
N LEU A 38 -5.03 -4.68 -8.79
CA LEU A 38 -4.25 -3.75 -9.60
C LEU A 38 -3.40 -4.57 -10.56
N THR A 39 -3.61 -4.44 -11.87
CA THR A 39 -2.86 -5.19 -12.90
C THR A 39 -1.42 -4.68 -13.13
N THR A 40 -0.95 -3.79 -12.27
CA THR A 40 0.40 -3.21 -12.28
C THR A 40 0.90 -3.13 -10.84
N ASP A 41 2.20 -3.36 -10.59
CA ASP A 41 2.85 -3.15 -9.28
C ASP A 41 3.08 -1.65 -8.97
N ARG A 42 2.03 -0.85 -9.14
CA ARG A 42 2.06 0.62 -9.08
C ARG A 42 0.95 1.13 -8.17
N LEU A 43 1.32 1.52 -6.95
CA LEU A 43 0.38 2.04 -5.94
C LEU A 43 -0.31 3.34 -6.37
N ASP A 44 0.26 4.11 -7.30
CA ASP A 44 -0.37 5.31 -7.86
C ASP A 44 -1.71 4.99 -8.56
N ARG A 45 -1.87 3.77 -9.11
CA ARG A 45 -3.15 3.33 -9.69
C ARG A 45 -4.26 3.16 -8.66
N LEU A 46 -3.90 2.90 -7.41
CA LEU A 46 -4.88 2.84 -6.32
C LEU A 46 -5.48 4.23 -6.08
N ALA A 47 -4.68 5.29 -6.15
CA ALA A 47 -5.18 6.66 -6.00
C ALA A 47 -6.17 7.01 -7.12
N ASP A 48 -5.82 6.69 -8.38
CA ASP A 48 -6.72 6.87 -9.53
C ASP A 48 -8.05 6.13 -9.33
N ALA A 49 -8.00 4.87 -8.86
CA ALA A 49 -9.18 4.05 -8.60
C ALA A 49 -10.05 4.64 -7.47
N MET A 50 -9.43 5.14 -6.39
CA MET A 50 -10.13 5.79 -5.29
C MET A 50 -10.85 7.07 -5.73
N ASP A 51 -10.23 7.88 -6.58
CA ASP A 51 -10.85 9.10 -7.10
C ASP A 51 -12.00 8.79 -8.06
N ALA A 52 -11.85 7.76 -8.90
CA ALA A 52 -12.94 7.23 -9.71
C ALA A 52 -14.12 6.75 -8.83
N ALA A 53 -13.84 5.98 -7.78
CA ALA A 53 -14.86 5.48 -6.85
C ALA A 53 -15.62 6.62 -6.15
N ARG A 54 -14.91 7.63 -5.63
CA ARG A 54 -15.52 8.82 -5.00
C ARG A 54 -16.42 9.58 -5.96
N ARG A 55 -15.96 9.77 -7.20
CA ARG A 55 -16.74 10.44 -8.24
C ARG A 55 -17.99 9.64 -8.61
N SER A 56 -17.87 8.33 -8.80
CA SER A 56 -18.99 7.44 -9.07
C SER A 56 -20.03 7.49 -7.96
N ARG A 57 -19.60 7.44 -6.69
CA ARG A 57 -20.49 7.57 -5.53
C ARG A 57 -21.22 8.91 -5.53
N ARG A 58 -20.53 10.02 -5.81
CA ARG A 58 -21.17 11.34 -5.90
C ARG A 58 -22.25 11.40 -6.98
N ILE A 59 -21.96 10.86 -8.16
CA ILE A 59 -22.90 10.83 -9.28
C ILE A 59 -24.09 9.91 -8.97
N ALA A 60 -23.85 8.74 -8.37
CA ALA A 60 -24.89 7.80 -7.96
C ALA A 60 -25.85 8.44 -6.94
N VAL A 61 -25.31 9.07 -5.89
CA VAL A 61 -26.12 9.77 -4.88
C VAL A 61 -26.89 10.94 -5.51
N GLN A 62 -26.27 11.69 -6.42
CA GLN A 62 -26.96 12.77 -7.15
C GLN A 62 -28.13 12.23 -7.98
N SER A 63 -27.92 11.17 -8.78
CA SER A 63 -28.99 10.54 -9.56
C SER A 63 -30.11 9.99 -8.65
N ALA A 64 -29.75 9.28 -7.59
CA ALA A 64 -30.73 8.71 -6.67
C ALA A 64 -31.57 9.80 -5.98
N ALA A 65 -30.93 10.80 -5.39
CA ALA A 65 -31.61 11.89 -4.71
C ALA A 65 -32.52 12.68 -5.65
N THR A 66 -32.03 13.00 -6.85
CA THR A 66 -32.80 13.73 -7.86
C THR A 66 -33.98 12.90 -8.37
N GLY A 67 -33.76 11.62 -8.66
CA GLY A 67 -34.82 10.70 -9.11
C GLY A 67 -35.91 10.51 -8.05
N MET A 68 -35.52 10.31 -6.79
CA MET A 68 -36.47 10.20 -5.68
C MET A 68 -37.27 11.49 -5.49
N ALA A 69 -36.63 12.66 -5.54
CA ALA A 69 -37.31 13.94 -5.42
C ALA A 69 -38.32 14.16 -6.56
N LEU A 70 -37.92 13.91 -7.82
CA LEU A 70 -38.81 14.04 -8.97
C LEU A 70 -39.98 13.05 -8.91
N SER A 71 -39.72 11.81 -8.49
CA SER A 71 -40.77 10.79 -8.31
C SER A 71 -41.78 11.23 -7.26
N LEU A 72 -41.32 11.75 -6.12
CA LEU A 72 -42.19 12.23 -5.06
C LEU A 72 -43.06 13.40 -5.53
N VAL A 73 -42.48 14.36 -6.25
CA VAL A 73 -43.24 15.48 -6.84
C VAL A 73 -44.30 14.95 -7.82
N ALA A 74 -43.94 14.06 -8.74
CA ALA A 74 -44.88 13.47 -9.68
C ALA A 74 -46.03 12.74 -8.96
N MET A 75 -45.73 11.98 -7.89
CA MET A 75 -46.73 11.31 -7.06
C MET A 75 -47.69 12.30 -6.39
N THR A 76 -47.20 13.42 -5.85
CA THR A 76 -48.07 14.43 -5.23
C THR A 76 -49.03 15.08 -6.23
N VAL A 77 -48.57 15.36 -7.46
CA VAL A 77 -49.40 15.92 -8.52
C VAL A 77 -50.44 14.89 -9.01
N ALA A 78 -50.06 13.61 -9.11
CA ALA A 78 -50.99 12.52 -9.43
C ALA A 78 -52.06 12.33 -8.34
N ALA A 79 -51.67 12.39 -7.07
CA ALA A 79 -52.60 12.29 -5.94
C ALA A 79 -53.60 13.46 -5.89
N ALA A 80 -53.20 14.65 -6.35
CA ALA A 80 -54.09 15.79 -6.53
C ALA A 80 -55.05 15.66 -7.72
N GLY A 81 -54.99 14.57 -8.49
CA GLY A 81 -55.82 14.31 -9.66
C GLY A 81 -55.40 15.05 -10.94
N ALA A 82 -54.26 15.75 -10.91
CA ALA A 82 -53.78 16.58 -12.02
C ALA A 82 -52.94 15.80 -13.07
N LEU A 83 -52.76 14.49 -12.89
CA LEU A 83 -51.92 13.65 -13.74
C LEU A 83 -52.66 12.36 -14.13
N PRO A 84 -53.08 12.20 -15.40
CA PRO A 84 -53.69 10.96 -15.90
C PRO A 84 -52.72 9.77 -15.77
N PRO A 85 -53.19 8.53 -15.52
CA PRO A 85 -52.32 7.37 -15.30
C PRO A 85 -51.31 7.10 -16.40
N VAL A 86 -51.74 7.19 -17.67
CA VAL A 86 -50.86 6.97 -18.83
C VAL A 86 -49.76 8.03 -18.93
N ALA A 87 -50.10 9.29 -18.67
CA ALA A 87 -49.14 10.39 -18.68
C ALA A 87 -48.13 10.28 -17.52
N GLY A 88 -48.61 9.86 -16.33
CA GLY A 88 -47.75 9.60 -15.17
C GLY A 88 -46.75 8.47 -15.43
N ALA A 89 -47.18 7.38 -16.08
CA ALA A 89 -46.29 6.29 -16.45
C ALA A 89 -45.19 6.75 -17.42
N LEU A 90 -45.55 7.49 -18.48
CA LEU A 90 -44.56 8.05 -19.42
C LEU A 90 -43.59 9.01 -18.75
N LEU A 91 -44.07 9.88 -17.86
CA LEU A 91 -43.23 10.79 -17.10
C LEU A 91 -42.20 10.03 -16.24
N GLN A 92 -42.63 8.94 -15.60
CA GLN A 92 -41.75 8.14 -14.74
C GLN A 92 -40.64 7.43 -15.53
N GLU A 93 -40.95 6.94 -16.74
CA GLU A 93 -39.93 6.41 -17.65
C GLU A 93 -38.92 7.48 -18.09
N VAL A 94 -39.40 8.69 -18.41
CA VAL A 94 -38.52 9.82 -18.76
C VAL A 94 -37.58 10.17 -17.60
N ILE A 95 -38.08 10.21 -16.37
CA ILE A 95 -37.26 10.43 -15.17
C ILE A 95 -36.20 9.33 -15.05
N GLY A 96 -36.59 8.05 -15.19
CA GLY A 96 -35.69 6.91 -15.14
C GLY A 96 -34.56 7.00 -16.17
N VAL A 97 -34.90 7.25 -17.44
CA VAL A 97 -33.93 7.43 -18.53
C VAL A 97 -32.99 8.61 -18.25
N ALA A 98 -33.51 9.73 -17.76
CA ALA A 98 -32.69 10.88 -17.39
C ALA A 98 -31.68 10.55 -16.26
N MET A 99 -32.10 9.77 -15.25
CA MET A 99 -31.21 9.37 -14.15
C MET A 99 -30.14 8.38 -14.60
N ILE A 100 -30.47 7.45 -15.50
CA ILE A 100 -29.51 6.56 -16.17
C ILE A 100 -28.50 7.39 -16.96
N ALA A 101 -28.97 8.34 -17.78
CA ALA A 101 -28.10 9.22 -18.55
C ALA A 101 -27.15 10.04 -17.65
N ASN A 102 -27.62 10.53 -16.51
CA ASN A 102 -26.76 11.20 -15.53
C ASN A 102 -25.75 10.24 -14.88
N ALA A 103 -26.16 9.01 -14.56
CA ALA A 103 -25.27 7.99 -14.00
C ALA A 103 -24.13 7.60 -14.95
N LEU A 104 -24.40 7.53 -16.25
CA LEU A 104 -23.40 7.26 -17.30
C LEU A 104 -22.28 8.33 -17.36
N ARG A 105 -22.47 9.51 -16.77
CA ARG A 105 -21.40 10.51 -16.61
C ARG A 105 -20.25 10.02 -15.71
N ALA A 106 -20.48 8.98 -14.90
CA ALA A 106 -19.45 8.32 -14.11
C ALA A 106 -18.44 7.55 -14.99
N LEU A 107 -18.88 7.05 -16.15
CA LEU A 107 -18.02 6.33 -17.11
C LEU A 107 -17.09 7.25 -17.90
N ARG A 108 -17.36 8.56 -17.90
CA ARG A 108 -16.44 9.52 -18.53
C ARG A 108 -15.21 9.62 -17.65
N LEU A 109 -14.10 9.03 -18.13
CA LEU A 109 -12.77 9.16 -17.54
C LEU A 109 -12.63 10.56 -16.96
N ALA A 110 -12.38 10.64 -15.65
CA ALA A 110 -11.82 11.85 -15.10
C ALA A 110 -10.53 12.07 -15.89
N ARG A 111 -10.56 13.04 -16.81
CA ARG A 111 -9.33 13.74 -17.19
C ARG A 111 -8.82 14.20 -15.84
N GLY A 112 -7.85 13.46 -15.32
CA GLY A 112 -7.34 13.67 -13.98
C GLY A 112 -7.10 15.15 -13.87
N THR A 113 -7.65 15.77 -12.83
CA THR A 113 -7.09 17.01 -12.33
C THR A 113 -5.68 16.63 -11.86
N ARG A 114 -4.76 16.40 -12.82
CA ARG A 114 -3.37 16.68 -12.57
C ARG A 114 -3.44 18.10 -12.06
N ALA A 115 -3.08 18.30 -10.79
CA ALA A 115 -2.63 19.61 -10.37
C ALA A 115 -1.77 20.13 -11.52
N ALA A 116 -2.01 21.34 -12.00
CA ALA A 116 -1.28 21.87 -13.14
C ALA A 116 0.19 22.02 -12.69
N VAL A 117 0.93 20.92 -12.76
CA VAL A 117 2.35 20.86 -12.53
C VAL A 117 2.95 21.59 -13.71
N ASP A 118 3.72 22.63 -13.44
CA ASP A 118 4.36 23.39 -14.52
C ASP A 118 5.31 22.47 -15.31
N LEU A 119 5.60 22.83 -16.57
CA LEU A 119 6.43 22.02 -17.47
C LEU A 119 7.83 21.72 -16.92
N ALA A 120 8.44 22.65 -16.16
CA ALA A 120 9.72 22.46 -15.51
C ALA A 120 9.62 21.40 -14.41
N THR A 121 8.61 21.47 -13.54
CA THR A 121 8.38 20.44 -12.51
C THR A 121 8.07 19.07 -13.13
N GLU A 122 7.30 19.02 -14.22
CA GLU A 122 7.03 17.78 -14.96
C GLU A 122 8.32 17.20 -15.59
N SER A 123 9.22 18.06 -16.07
CA SER A 123 10.52 17.62 -16.60
C SER A 123 11.44 17.04 -15.51
N LEU A 124 11.42 17.62 -14.30
CA LEU A 124 12.15 17.10 -13.15
C LEU A 124 11.59 15.74 -12.75
N LEU A 125 10.28 15.59 -12.63
CA LEU A 125 9.63 14.32 -12.30
C LEU A 125 10.03 13.22 -13.29
N ARG A 126 9.92 13.47 -14.60
CA ARG A 126 10.32 12.50 -15.63
C ARG A 126 11.79 12.11 -15.54
N ARG A 127 12.67 13.09 -15.29
CA ARG A 127 14.10 12.84 -15.14
C ARG A 127 14.39 11.94 -13.94
N PHE A 128 13.89 12.29 -12.76
CA PHE A 128 14.12 11.51 -11.54
C PHE A 128 13.48 10.12 -11.60
N GLU A 129 12.33 9.96 -12.28
CA GLU A 129 11.70 8.64 -12.51
C GLU A 129 12.60 7.72 -13.36
N MET A 130 13.25 8.27 -14.39
CA MET A 130 14.24 7.52 -15.19
C MET A 130 15.48 7.17 -14.36
N GLU A 131 16.03 8.12 -13.61
CA GLU A 131 17.20 7.89 -12.74
C GLU A 131 16.91 6.83 -11.66
N HIS A 132 15.73 6.86 -11.02
CA HIS A 132 15.29 5.84 -10.06
C HIS A 132 15.19 4.45 -10.67
N SER A 133 14.72 4.35 -11.91
CA SER A 133 14.63 3.08 -12.62
C SER A 133 16.01 2.45 -12.84
N LEU A 134 17.06 3.27 -12.99
CA LEU A 134 18.45 2.82 -13.13
C LEU A 134 19.12 2.44 -11.79
N LEU A 135 18.61 2.94 -10.66
CA LEU A 135 19.11 2.63 -9.32
C LEU A 135 18.49 1.35 -8.73
N ARG A 136 17.38 0.86 -9.29
CA ARG A 136 16.65 -0.30 -8.77
C ARG A 136 17.47 -1.60 -8.75
N PRO A 137 18.16 -2.03 -9.83
CA PRO A 137 18.86 -3.32 -9.83
C PRO A 137 19.98 -3.40 -8.77
N PRO A 138 20.84 -2.38 -8.58
CA PRO A 138 21.84 -2.39 -7.50
C PRO A 138 21.27 -2.44 -6.08
N LEU A 139 20.06 -1.90 -5.85
CA LEU A 139 19.43 -1.97 -4.52
C LEU A 139 19.01 -3.40 -4.15
N GLU A 140 18.72 -4.26 -5.12
CA GLU A 140 18.40 -5.68 -4.88
C GLU A 140 19.64 -6.44 -4.35
N LEU A 141 20.85 -6.08 -4.83
CA LEU A 141 22.12 -6.66 -4.39
C LEU A 141 22.47 -6.37 -2.92
N ILE A 142 21.89 -5.31 -2.33
CA ILE A 142 22.09 -4.97 -0.91
C ILE A 142 21.55 -6.08 -0.01
N ARG A 143 20.39 -6.65 -0.35
CA ARG A 143 19.78 -7.75 0.41
C ARG A 143 20.62 -9.03 0.29
N GLU A 144 21.04 -9.37 -0.92
CA GLU A 144 21.88 -10.55 -1.16
C GLU A 144 23.19 -10.47 -0.37
N THR A 145 23.84 -9.30 -0.39
CA THR A 145 25.06 -9.06 0.40
C THR A 145 24.81 -9.15 1.91
N ALA A 146 23.66 -8.67 2.38
CA ALA A 146 23.28 -8.75 3.79
C ALA A 146 23.04 -10.19 4.27
N ASP A 147 22.44 -11.03 3.43
CA ASP A 147 22.17 -12.43 3.74
C ASP A 147 23.47 -13.25 3.80
N GLU A 148 24.41 -12.99 2.90
CA GLU A 148 25.74 -13.64 2.88
C GLU A 148 26.60 -13.30 4.12
N LEU A 149 26.49 -12.08 4.63
CA LEU A 149 27.20 -11.65 5.84
C LEU A 149 26.73 -12.41 7.11
N GLY A 150 25.48 -12.90 7.13
CA GLY A 150 24.88 -13.54 8.30
C GLY A 150 25.32 -14.99 8.55
N ALA A 151 25.88 -15.69 7.57
CA ALA A 151 26.23 -17.11 7.68
C ALA A 151 27.69 -17.35 8.10
N ALA A 152 28.64 -16.57 7.56
CA ALA A 152 30.02 -16.40 8.00
C ALA A 152 30.70 -15.38 7.07
N PRO A 153 31.23 -14.24 7.54
CA PRO A 153 31.85 -13.24 6.67
C PRO A 153 33.10 -13.81 6.00
N SER A 154 33.06 -13.91 4.66
CA SER A 154 34.21 -14.26 3.84
C SER A 154 34.93 -13.00 3.32
N ALA A 155 36.17 -13.13 2.84
CA ALA A 155 36.88 -12.03 2.18
C ALA A 155 36.07 -11.46 0.99
N THR A 156 35.39 -12.34 0.24
CA THR A 156 34.50 -11.99 -0.87
C THR A 156 33.25 -11.24 -0.40
N SER A 157 32.65 -11.65 0.71
CA SER A 157 31.48 -10.95 1.29
C SER A 157 31.84 -9.54 1.77
N MET A 158 33.05 -9.36 2.31
CA MET A 158 33.56 -8.04 2.70
C MET A 158 33.89 -7.16 1.50
N GLU A 159 34.38 -7.72 0.39
CA GLU A 159 34.59 -6.99 -0.87
C GLU A 159 33.27 -6.51 -1.48
N ARG A 160 32.25 -7.38 -1.56
CA ARG A 160 30.89 -7.00 -1.98
C ARG A 160 30.28 -5.92 -1.09
N LEU A 161 30.51 -5.99 0.22
CA LEU A 161 30.03 -4.96 1.15
C LEU A 161 30.69 -3.59 0.88
N ARG A 162 31.96 -3.56 0.44
CA ARG A 162 32.62 -2.31 -0.01
C ARG A 162 31.99 -1.78 -1.28
N GLU A 163 31.75 -2.63 -2.28
CA GLU A 163 31.09 -2.24 -3.53
C GLU A 163 29.69 -1.65 -3.26
N VAL A 164 28.93 -2.27 -2.35
CA VAL A 164 27.64 -1.74 -1.90
C VAL A 164 27.80 -0.38 -1.23
N HIS A 165 28.75 -0.23 -0.29
CA HIS A 165 28.99 1.05 0.39
C HIS A 165 29.44 2.16 -0.57
N GLU A 166 30.29 1.84 -1.56
CA GLU A 166 30.70 2.76 -2.61
C GLU A 166 29.49 3.17 -3.48
N PHE A 167 28.66 2.22 -3.91
CA PHE A 167 27.42 2.53 -4.63
C PHE A 167 26.50 3.47 -3.82
N LEU A 168 26.30 3.18 -2.53
CA LEU A 168 25.47 3.98 -1.65
C LEU A 168 26.01 5.42 -1.53
N THR A 169 27.33 5.56 -1.39
CA THR A 169 27.99 6.85 -1.13
C THR A 169 28.18 7.69 -2.39
N GLU A 170 28.55 7.07 -3.50
CA GLU A 170 28.93 7.74 -4.75
C GLU A 170 27.75 7.90 -5.72
N ARG A 171 26.70 7.08 -5.61
CA ARG A 171 25.54 7.14 -6.50
C ARG A 171 24.23 7.44 -5.79
N LEU A 172 23.87 6.68 -4.75
CA LEU A 172 22.55 6.82 -4.12
C LEU A 172 22.44 8.14 -3.34
N LEU A 173 23.35 8.43 -2.41
CA LEU A 173 23.25 9.63 -1.58
C LEU A 173 23.33 10.95 -2.39
N PRO A 174 24.19 11.10 -3.41
CA PRO A 174 24.17 12.28 -4.27
C PRO A 174 22.85 12.45 -5.01
N HIS A 175 22.22 11.33 -5.41
CA HIS A 175 20.91 11.30 -6.06
C HIS A 175 19.79 11.75 -5.11
N GLU A 176 19.68 11.17 -3.91
CA GLU A 176 18.67 11.58 -2.90
C GLU A 176 18.81 13.05 -2.52
N ARG A 177 20.04 13.53 -2.30
CA ARG A 177 20.30 14.95 -2.03
C ARG A 177 19.96 15.85 -3.22
N ALA A 178 20.03 15.35 -4.45
CA ALA A 178 19.61 16.11 -5.63
C ALA A 178 18.08 16.21 -5.70
N GLU A 179 17.37 15.13 -5.36
CA GLU A 179 15.91 15.10 -5.26
C GLU A 179 15.40 16.07 -4.18
N GLU A 180 16.01 16.00 -2.98
CA GLU A 180 15.72 16.86 -1.83
C GLU A 180 15.88 18.36 -2.16
N ARG A 181 16.89 18.71 -2.97
CA ARG A 181 17.21 20.10 -3.31
C ARG A 181 16.47 20.63 -4.53
N ARG A 182 15.99 19.77 -5.42
CA ARG A 182 15.42 20.18 -6.71
C ARG A 182 13.98 19.76 -6.89
N LEU A 183 13.68 18.48 -6.68
CA LEU A 183 12.36 17.93 -6.95
C LEU A 183 11.37 18.26 -5.84
N TYR A 184 11.74 18.06 -4.58
CA TYR A 184 10.80 18.25 -3.46
C TYR A 184 10.31 19.69 -3.28
N PRO A 185 11.15 20.73 -3.42
CA PRO A 185 10.67 22.12 -3.43
C PRO A 185 9.67 22.38 -4.56
N ALA A 186 9.94 21.84 -5.76
CA ALA A 186 9.06 21.99 -6.92
C ALA A 186 7.72 21.25 -6.72
N MET A 187 7.76 20.05 -6.15
CA MET A 187 6.56 19.30 -5.77
C MET A 187 5.76 20.01 -4.68
N GLY A 188 6.42 20.57 -3.66
CA GLY A 188 5.76 21.32 -2.59
C GLY A 188 5.02 22.54 -3.12
N GLN A 189 5.60 23.26 -4.09
CA GLN A 189 4.92 24.36 -4.78
C GLN A 189 3.71 23.89 -5.59
N ALA A 190 3.81 22.75 -6.27
CA ALA A 190 2.75 22.22 -7.13
C ALA A 190 1.60 21.54 -6.34
N LEU A 191 1.88 20.97 -5.17
CA LEU A 191 0.96 20.10 -4.43
C LEU A 191 0.44 20.70 -3.11
N GLY A 192 0.76 21.96 -2.82
CA GLY A 192 0.13 22.73 -1.74
C GLY A 192 0.89 22.76 -0.42
N GLY A 193 2.20 22.54 -0.43
CA GLY A 193 3.08 22.74 0.73
C GLY A 193 4.24 21.74 0.82
N PRO A 194 5.31 22.08 1.57
CA PRO A 194 6.45 21.18 1.82
C PRO A 194 6.06 19.91 2.60
N GLU A 195 4.91 19.89 3.26
CA GLU A 195 4.40 18.76 4.04
C GLU A 195 4.19 17.51 3.18
N VAL A 196 3.92 17.69 1.88
CA VAL A 196 3.65 16.60 0.93
C VAL A 196 4.87 15.68 0.76
N THR A 197 6.09 16.21 0.86
CA THR A 197 7.33 15.45 0.70
C THR A 197 8.04 15.16 2.01
N MET A 198 7.58 15.72 3.15
CA MET A 198 8.28 15.60 4.44
C MET A 198 8.53 14.15 4.89
N THR A 199 7.59 13.24 4.63
CA THR A 199 7.79 11.82 4.98
C THR A 199 8.92 11.21 4.17
N MET A 200 9.06 11.56 2.89
CA MET A 200 10.14 11.09 2.04
C MET A 200 11.48 11.73 2.44
N SER A 201 11.48 13.04 2.71
CA SER A 201 12.64 13.75 3.27
C SER A 201 13.18 13.11 4.55
N ARG A 202 12.29 12.69 5.46
CA ARG A 202 12.68 11.95 6.66
C ARG A 202 13.28 10.58 6.34
N ALA A 203 12.72 9.88 5.36
CA ALA A 203 13.25 8.59 4.92
C ALA A 203 14.67 8.75 4.34
N HIS A 204 14.93 9.74 3.49
CA HIS A 204 16.27 10.06 2.99
C HIS A 204 17.25 10.36 4.13
N GLY A 205 16.81 11.13 5.12
CA GLY A 205 17.62 11.40 6.32
C GLY A 205 18.02 10.13 7.08
N GLU A 206 17.12 9.14 7.16
CA GLU A 206 17.43 7.85 7.79
C GLU A 206 18.36 7.00 6.91
N ILE A 207 18.19 7.01 5.58
CA ILE A 207 19.11 6.34 4.66
C ILE A 207 20.52 6.89 4.82
N GLU A 208 20.70 8.20 4.82
CA GLU A 208 22.01 8.84 5.06
C GLU A 208 22.60 8.49 6.42
N ARG A 209 21.76 8.33 7.46
CA ARG A 209 22.22 7.87 8.77
C ARG A 209 22.71 6.42 8.73
N LEU A 210 21.96 5.53 8.06
CA LEU A 210 22.30 4.12 7.92
C LEU A 210 23.57 3.92 7.09
N VAL A 211 23.73 4.64 5.98
CA VAL A 211 24.94 4.59 5.15
C VAL A 211 26.17 5.05 5.94
N ARG A 212 26.08 6.14 6.70
CA ARG A 212 27.17 6.58 7.57
C ARG A 212 27.53 5.56 8.64
N ARG A 213 26.52 4.90 9.22
CA ARG A 213 26.73 3.83 10.20
C ARG A 213 27.42 2.62 9.57
N LEU A 214 27.01 2.22 8.37
CA LEU A 214 27.63 1.15 7.59
C LEU A 214 29.12 1.45 7.32
N GLY A 215 29.43 2.66 6.86
CA GLY A 215 30.83 3.09 6.64
C GLY A 215 31.68 3.05 7.91
N GLY A 216 31.11 3.47 9.05
CA GLY A 216 31.79 3.36 10.35
C GLY A 216 32.11 1.92 10.76
N HIS A 217 31.19 0.99 10.52
CA HIS A 217 31.42 -0.43 10.81
C HIS A 217 32.44 -1.06 9.85
N LEU A 218 32.43 -0.69 8.57
CA LEU A 218 33.43 -1.12 7.59
C LEU A 218 34.84 -0.66 7.98
N ALA A 219 35.02 0.61 8.32
CA ALA A 219 36.32 1.15 8.73
C ALA A 219 36.89 0.45 9.98
N LEU A 220 36.03 0.10 10.94
CA LEU A 220 36.44 -0.66 12.13
C LEU A 220 36.80 -2.11 11.82
N ALA A 221 36.08 -2.76 10.90
CA ALA A 221 36.35 -4.13 10.49
C ALA A 221 37.67 -4.27 9.71
N GLU A 222 38.08 -3.21 9.00
CA GLU A 222 39.39 -3.15 8.32
C GLU A 222 40.56 -2.96 9.29
N ALA A 223 40.33 -2.31 10.43
CA ALA A 223 41.36 -2.07 11.44
C ALA A 223 41.61 -3.28 12.36
N ASP A 224 40.55 -3.93 12.85
CA ASP A 224 40.64 -4.96 13.92
C ASP A 224 40.08 -6.34 13.52
N GLY A 225 39.63 -6.52 12.27
CA GLY A 225 38.86 -7.69 11.83
C GLY A 225 37.39 -7.64 12.29
N PRO A 226 36.47 -8.36 11.60
CA PRO A 226 35.04 -8.28 11.90
C PRO A 226 34.71 -8.94 13.25
N ARG A 227 34.23 -8.16 14.22
CA ARG A 227 33.75 -8.67 15.50
C ARG A 227 32.32 -9.24 15.38
N PRO A 228 31.96 -10.29 16.14
CA PRO A 228 30.62 -10.90 16.09
C PRO A 228 29.47 -9.91 16.30
N GLU A 229 29.64 -8.94 17.22
CA GLU A 229 28.65 -7.90 17.53
C GLU A 229 28.44 -6.89 16.38
N GLN A 230 29.43 -6.76 15.48
CA GLN A 230 29.34 -5.86 14.32
C GLN A 230 28.55 -6.49 13.17
N LEU A 231 28.53 -7.81 13.06
CA LEU A 231 27.81 -8.53 12.00
C LEU A 231 26.29 -8.36 12.14
N ASP A 232 25.75 -8.40 13.36
CA ASP A 232 24.34 -8.13 13.62
C ASP A 232 23.97 -6.65 13.34
N ALA A 233 24.87 -5.72 13.64
CA ALA A 233 24.67 -4.30 13.35
C ALA A 233 24.73 -3.98 11.85
N LEU A 234 25.65 -4.61 11.10
CA LEU A 234 25.74 -4.54 9.65
C LEU A 234 24.50 -5.13 8.98
N ARG A 235 24.03 -6.28 9.47
CA ARG A 235 22.78 -6.92 9.00
C ARG A 235 21.56 -6.03 9.24
N SER A 236 21.44 -5.45 10.43
CA SER A 236 20.35 -4.51 10.76
C SER A 236 20.38 -3.23 9.92
N ALA A 237 21.56 -2.81 9.44
CA ALA A 237 21.69 -1.62 8.60
C ALA A 237 21.32 -1.90 7.13
N CYS A 238 21.64 -3.09 6.60
CA CYS A 238 21.31 -3.48 5.23
C CYS A 238 19.87 -4.00 5.07
N CYS A 239 19.26 -4.51 6.14
CA CYS A 239 17.88 -5.00 6.16
C CYS A 239 17.09 -4.30 7.29
N PRO A 240 16.35 -3.21 7.03
CA PRO A 240 15.35 -2.72 7.97
C PRO A 240 14.18 -3.71 7.98
N GLY A 241 14.29 -4.78 8.76
CA GLY A 241 13.16 -5.60 9.16
C GLY A 241 12.20 -4.80 10.07
N PRO A 242 10.96 -5.28 10.30
CA PRO A 242 9.87 -4.52 10.92
C PRO A 242 10.03 -4.29 12.44
N THR A 243 11.26 -4.33 12.98
CA THR A 243 11.53 -4.32 14.41
C THR A 243 11.81 -2.93 14.94
N LEU A 244 10.78 -2.07 14.87
CA LEU A 244 10.57 -1.06 15.90
C LEU A 244 9.88 -1.76 17.09
N ARG A 245 10.67 -2.37 17.97
CA ARG A 245 10.28 -2.51 19.38
C ARG A 245 11.48 -2.26 20.31
N PRO A 246 11.39 -1.27 21.22
CA PRO A 246 12.40 -1.00 22.23
C PRO A 246 12.27 -1.98 23.40
N GLY A 247 13.39 -2.26 24.06
CA GLY A 247 13.47 -2.53 25.50
C GLY A 247 12.72 -3.74 26.05
N GLY A 248 13.48 -4.79 26.37
CA GLY A 248 13.09 -5.71 27.44
C GLY A 248 12.97 -4.94 28.76
N GLY A 249 11.73 -4.82 29.24
CA GLY A 249 11.39 -4.32 30.56
C GLY A 249 10.12 -5.03 31.00
N GLY A 250 10.28 -6.00 31.91
CA GLY A 250 9.17 -6.79 32.41
C GLY A 250 8.13 -5.93 33.12
N LEU A 251 6.86 -6.14 32.78
CA LEU A 251 5.75 -5.82 33.65
C LEU A 251 4.80 -7.01 33.68
N LEU A 252 4.77 -7.67 34.83
CA LEU A 252 3.78 -8.68 35.21
C LEU A 252 2.36 -8.14 34.96
N LEU A 253 1.51 -8.95 34.34
CA LEU A 253 0.07 -8.85 34.47
C LEU A 253 -0.46 -10.16 35.09
N PRO A 254 -1.10 -10.13 36.27
CA PRO A 254 -1.70 -11.29 36.87
C PRO A 254 -3.15 -11.48 36.39
N GLY A 255 -3.50 -12.73 36.10
CA GLY A 255 -4.84 -13.28 36.33
C GLY A 255 -5.94 -12.93 35.33
N ARG A 256 -6.32 -13.91 34.50
CA ARG A 256 -7.74 -14.20 34.26
C ARG A 256 -7.97 -15.69 34.02
N ARG A 257 -8.86 -16.22 34.85
CA ARG A 257 -9.24 -17.63 35.01
C ARG A 257 -10.04 -18.10 33.80
N LEU A 258 -9.71 -19.29 33.30
CA LEU A 258 -10.62 -20.13 32.54
C LEU A 258 -11.55 -20.84 33.53
N ALA A 259 -12.81 -20.42 33.59
CA ALA A 259 -13.94 -21.26 33.97
C ALA A 259 -14.57 -21.71 32.63
N GLY A 260 -14.82 -22.99 32.35
CA GLY A 260 -15.42 -24.00 33.22
C GLY A 260 -16.79 -24.32 32.63
N MET A 261 -16.87 -25.33 31.76
CA MET A 261 -18.14 -25.98 31.43
C MET A 261 -17.86 -27.48 31.24
N THR A 262 -18.29 -28.22 32.26
CA THR A 262 -18.21 -29.66 32.44
C THR A 262 -19.46 -30.36 31.91
N ALA A 263 -19.25 -31.37 31.06
CA ALA A 263 -19.83 -32.73 31.10
C ALA A 263 -21.39 -32.89 31.03
N PRO A 264 -21.98 -34.11 30.85
CA PRO A 264 -21.50 -35.42 31.32
C PRO A 264 -21.48 -36.55 30.25
N GLY A 265 -20.76 -37.62 30.58
CA GLY A 265 -20.79 -38.89 29.87
C GLY A 265 -21.66 -39.95 30.55
N HIS A 266 -22.05 -40.97 29.78
CA HIS A 266 -22.48 -42.34 30.11
C HIS A 266 -22.84 -42.95 28.73
N GLY A 267 -22.55 -44.19 28.35
CA GLY A 267 -22.02 -45.35 29.01
C GLY A 267 -21.76 -46.44 27.95
N ASP A 268 -21.10 -47.48 28.42
CA ASP A 268 -20.75 -48.75 27.80
C ASP A 268 -21.90 -49.43 27.04
N GLU A 269 -21.69 -49.88 25.80
CA GLU A 269 -22.35 -51.10 25.30
C GLU A 269 -21.58 -51.73 24.13
N SER A 270 -21.10 -52.93 24.41
CA SER A 270 -20.57 -53.93 23.50
C SER A 270 -21.64 -54.48 22.54
N LYS A 271 -21.30 -54.71 21.26
CA LYS A 271 -21.82 -55.84 20.45
C LYS A 271 -21.16 -55.98 19.07
N HIS A 272 -20.48 -57.12 18.92
CA HIS A 272 -20.45 -58.03 17.76
C HIS A 272 -21.16 -57.66 16.44
N LYS A 273 -20.39 -57.71 15.34
CA LYS A 273 -20.58 -58.51 14.08
C LYS A 273 -19.69 -57.89 12.99
N SER A 274 -18.62 -58.54 12.51
CA SER A 274 -18.54 -59.66 11.55
C SER A 274 -18.98 -59.31 10.11
N SER A 275 -18.05 -59.59 9.19
CA SER A 275 -18.21 -59.82 7.73
C SER A 275 -18.38 -58.56 6.87
N ALA A 276 -17.70 -58.40 5.73
CA ALA A 276 -16.81 -59.24 4.93
C ALA A 276 -15.89 -58.33 4.09
#